data_AF-A0A953JZU4-F1
#
_entry.id   AF-A0A953JZU4-F1
#
_cell.length_a   1.000
_cell.length_b   1.000
_cell.length_c   1.000
_cell.angle_alpha   90.00
_cell.angle_beta   90.00
_cell.angle_gamma   90.00
#
_symmetry.space_group_name_H-M   'P 1'
#
loop_
_entity.id
_entity.type
_entity.pdbx_description
1 polymer ?
#
loop_
_entity_poly.entity_id
_entity_poly.type
_entity_poly.pdbx_seq_one_letter_code
_entity_poly.pdbx_strand_id
1 'polypeptide(L)' 'MNTSAMILMATVQIIVIAITGYFFWKVLKTPAKPEPDSFSENDDEPR' A
#
# COMPACT_ATOMS: atom_id res chain seq x y z
N MET A 1 -17.04 12.08 31.60
CA MET A 1 -16.30 11.91 30.32
C MET A 1 -16.99 12.71 29.24
N ASN A 2 -16.24 13.47 28.44
CA ASN A 2 -16.83 14.29 27.38
C ASN A 2 -17.17 13.39 26.18
N THR A 3 -18.46 13.25 25.87
CA THR A 3 -18.95 12.44 24.74
C THR A 3 -18.32 12.86 23.41
N SER A 4 -18.10 14.16 23.20
CA SER A 4 -17.46 14.67 21.99
C SER A 4 -16.00 14.20 21.85
N ALA A 5 -15.27 14.10 22.95
CA ALA A 5 -13.90 13.58 22.95
C ALA A 5 -13.86 12.08 22.63
N MET A 6 -14.81 11.31 23.17
CA MET A 6 -14.93 9.88 22.89
C MET A 6 -15.24 9.60 21.41
N ILE A 7 -16.16 10.38 20.82
CA ILE A 7 -16.50 10.28 19.39
C ILE A 7 -15.27 10.58 18.53
N LEU A 8 -14.57 11.68 18.81
CA LEU A 8 -13.38 12.06 18.05
C LEU A 8 -12.30 10.96 18.11
N MET A 9 -12.03 10.43 19.30
CA MET A 9 -11.04 9.35 19.46
C MET A 9 -11.43 8.09 18.68
N ALA A 10 -12.69 7.66 18.77
CA ALA A 10 -13.18 6.48 18.03
C ALA A 10 -13.13 6.69 16.52
N THR A 11 -13.52 7.87 16.02
CA THR A 11 -13.47 8.20 14.58
C THR A 11 -12.04 8.15 14.05
N VAL A 12 -11.08 8.76 14.75
CA VAL A 12 -9.67 8.73 14.34
C VAL A 12 -9.14 7.30 14.30
N GLN A 13 -9.44 6.50 15.32
CA GLN A 13 -9.02 5.10 15.36
C GLN A 13 -9.57 4.29 14.17
N ILE A 14 -10.86 4.41 13.88
CA ILE A 14 -11.50 3.72 12.75
C ILE A 14 -10.85 4.13 11.42
N ILE A 15 -10.57 5.42 11.22
CA ILE A 15 -9.93 5.91 10.00
C ILE A 15 -8.53 5.32 9.84
N VAL A 16 -7.72 5.34 10.90
CA VAL A 16 -6.35 4.78 10.86
C VAL A 16 -6.39 3.28 10.57
N ILE A 17 -7.28 2.53 11.22
CA ILE A 17 -7.45 1.10 10.98
C ILE A 17 -7.87 0.84 9.54
N ALA A 18 -8.83 1.60 9.01
CA ALA A 18 -9.32 1.44 7.63
C ALA A 18 -8.22 1.71 6.60
N ILE A 19 -7.46 2.81 6.75
CA ILE A 19 -6.36 3.16 5.85
C ILE A 19 -5.27 2.09 5.91
N THR A 20 -4.89 1.68 7.12
CA THR A 20 -3.86 0.65 7.32
C THR A 20 -4.30 -0.68 6.70
N GLY A 21 -5.52 -1.13 7.00
CA GLY A 21 -6.10 -2.34 6.40
C GLY A 21 -6.14 -2.30 4.87
N TYR A 22 -6.50 -1.15 4.29
CA TYR A 22 -6.49 -0.95 2.84
C TYR A 22 -5.10 -1.15 2.23
N PHE A 23 -4.06 -0.52 2.79
CA PHE A 23 -2.70 -0.66 2.27
C PHE A 23 -2.14 -2.07 2.46
N PHE A 24 -2.42 -2.72 3.58
CA PHE A 24 -2.04 -4.12 3.79
C PHE A 24 -2.69 -5.03 2.77
N TRP A 25 -4.01 -4.89 2.56
CA TRP A 25 -4.73 -5.64 1.54
C TRP A 25 -4.17 -5.37 0.13
N LYS A 26 -3.89 -4.10 -0.17
CA LYS A 26 -3.28 -3.69 -1.43
C LYS A 26 -1.91 -4.35 -1.62
N VAL A 27 -1.02 -4.33 -0.62
CA VAL A 27 0.30 -4.96 -0.71
C VAL A 27 0.18 -6.47 -0.94
N LEU A 28 -0.71 -7.16 -0.23
CA LEU A 28 -0.89 -8.61 -0.37
C LEU A 28 -1.50 -9.03 -1.71
N LYS A 29 -2.29 -8.15 -2.35
CA LYS A 29 -3.00 -8.46 -3.60
C LYS A 29 -2.43 -7.82 -4.84
N THR A 30 -1.57 -6.81 -4.72
CA THR A 30 -0.97 -6.17 -5.89
C THR A 30 -0.01 -7.17 -6.52
N PRO A 31 -0.23 -7.59 -7.78
CA PRO A 31 0.71 -8.47 -8.45
C PRO A 31 2.06 -7.77 -8.56
N ALA A 32 3.14 -8.54 -8.50
CA ALA A 32 4.47 -8.02 -8.75
C ALA A 32 4.46 -7.27 -10.09
N LYS A 33 4.86 -6.01 -10.07
CA LYS A 33 5.06 -5.26 -11.31
C LYS A 33 6.09 -6.03 -12.12
N PRO A 34 5.84 -6.32 -13.41
CA PRO A 34 6.88 -6.87 -14.27
C PRO A 34 8.09 -5.97 -14.15
N GLU A 35 9.23 -6.53 -13.73
CA GLU A 35 10.46 -5.78 -13.68
C GLU A 35 10.75 -5.32 -15.12
N PRO A 36 11.02 -4.02 -15.35
CA PRO A 36 11.59 -3.62 -16.61
C PRO A 36 12.90 -4.39 -16.75
N ASP A 37 13.03 -5.16 -17.82
CA ASP A 37 14.23 -5.93 -18.10
C ASP A 37 15.44 -4.98 -18.05
N SER A 38 16.36 -5.25 -17.12
CA SER A 38 17.54 -4.42 -16.91
C SER A 38 18.55 -4.53 -18.05
N PHE A 39 18.34 -5.48 -18.97
CA PHE A 39 19.21 -5.76 -20.11
C PHE A 39 18.49 -5.70 -21.46
N SER A 40 17.24 -5.20 -21.54
CA SER A 40 16.52 -5.10 -22.83
C SER A 40 17.23 -4.21 -23.86
N GLU A 41 18.10 -3.31 -23.40
CA GLU A 41 18.92 -2.46 -24.27
C GLU A 41 20.14 -3.20 -24.83
N ASN A 42 20.45 -4.40 -24.32
CA ASN A 42 21.66 -5.17 -24.62
C ASN A 42 21.38 -6.52 -25.30
N ASP A 43 20.14 -6.78 -25.69
CA ASP A 43 19.72 -8.02 -26.37
C ASP A 43 20.45 -8.23 -27.72
N ASP A 44 20.86 -7.14 -28.36
CA ASP A 44 21.56 -7.15 -29.66
C ASP A 44 23.09 -7.19 -29.53
N GLU A 45 23.66 -7.13 -28.32
CA GLU A 45 25.11 -7.24 -28.13
C GLU A 45 25.59 -8.70 -28.26
N PRO A 46 26.55 -9.00 -29.16
CA PRO A 46 27.11 -10.35 -29.27
C PRO A 46 27.94 -10.70 -28.02
N ARG A 47 27.80 -11.95 -27.56
CA ARG A 47 28.52 -12.51 -26.39
C ARG A 47 30.02 -12.70 -26.63
#